data_AF-A0A4Y5Z7D4-F1
#
_entry.id   AF-A0A4Y5Z7D4-F1
#
_cell.length_a   1.000
_cell.length_b   1.000
_cell.length_c   1.000
_cell.angle_alpha   90.00
_cell.angle_beta   90.00
_cell.angle_gamma   90.00
#
_symmetry.space_group_name_H-M   'P 1'
#
loop_
_entity.id
_entity.type
_entity.pdbx_description
1 polymer ?
#
loop_
_entity_poly.entity_id
_entity_poly.type
_entity_poly.pdbx_seq_one_letter_code
_entity_poly.pdbx_strand_id
1 'polypeptide(L)'
;MSHSPRRRVIAAFTTAAFAFLLAFFFAHVEVEIEGPHGWATSLPTWRIENHWLLDLLWGGRPMTGYHAWVFPFIALFFHFPMVFQGYWSWRAQVRVIACVMLFWVAEDGLWFILNPAFGLARFTPENVPWHRHWWGPAPTDYWVFGFLCILLFALSAMPKSRATISPKT
;
A
#
# COMPACT_ATOMS: atom_id res chain seq x y z
N MET A 1 23.01 -10.60 -18.28
CA MET A 1 22.12 -9.49 -18.68
C MET A 1 22.60 -8.19 -18.03
N SER A 2 22.93 -7.15 -18.79
CA SER A 2 23.52 -5.92 -18.21
C SER A 2 22.50 -5.16 -17.34
N HIS A 3 22.87 -4.84 -16.11
CA HIS A 3 22.02 -4.10 -15.16
C HIS A 3 22.33 -2.61 -15.22
N SER A 4 21.98 -1.95 -16.33
CA SER A 4 22.14 -0.49 -16.44
C SER A 4 21.23 0.23 -15.42
N PRO A 5 21.68 1.37 -14.85
CA PRO A 5 20.85 2.18 -13.94
C PRO A 5 19.48 2.53 -14.53
N ARG A 6 19.45 2.87 -15.83
CA ARG A 6 18.22 3.18 -16.57
C ARG A 6 17.18 2.04 -16.50
N ARG A 7 17.61 0.78 -16.65
CA ARG A 7 16.71 -0.38 -16.60
C ARG A 7 16.09 -0.57 -15.21
N ARG A 8 16.83 -0.26 -14.13
CA ARG A 8 16.32 -0.35 -12.75
C ARG A 8 15.25 0.70 -12.46
N VAL A 9 15.48 1.93 -12.92
CA VAL A 9 14.52 3.04 -12.78
C VAL A 9 13.25 2.75 -13.57
N ILE A 10 13.39 2.35 -14.84
CA ILE A 10 12.23 1.95 -15.66
C ILE A 10 11.46 0.84 -14.97
N ALA A 11 12.13 -0.21 -14.51
CA ALA A 11 11.47 -1.31 -13.80
C ALA A 11 10.75 -0.84 -12.53
N ALA A 12 11.35 0.06 -11.73
CA ALA A 12 10.69 0.59 -10.53
C ALA A 12 9.43 1.40 -10.89
N PHE A 13 9.54 2.27 -11.89
CA PHE A 13 8.43 3.08 -12.37
C PHE A 13 7.29 2.22 -12.94
N THR A 14 7.60 1.27 -13.82
CA THR A 14 6.58 0.37 -14.39
C THR A 14 5.92 -0.49 -13.32
N THR A 15 6.69 -0.94 -12.31
CA THR A 15 6.13 -1.67 -11.16
C THR A 15 5.18 -0.78 -10.35
N ALA A 16 5.57 0.47 -10.06
CA ALA A 16 4.71 1.41 -9.34
C ALA A 16 3.43 1.73 -10.13
N ALA A 17 3.53 1.99 -11.43
CA ALA A 17 2.38 2.23 -12.29
C ALA A 17 1.41 1.04 -12.34
N PHE A 18 1.94 -0.19 -12.37
CA PHE A 18 1.12 -1.39 -12.32
C PHE A 18 0.45 -1.60 -10.96
N ALA A 19 1.18 -1.35 -9.86
CA ALA A 19 0.60 -1.40 -8.52
C ALA A 19 -0.52 -0.35 -8.34
N PHE A 20 -0.35 0.85 -8.90
CA PHE A 20 -1.39 1.88 -8.94
C PHE A 20 -2.61 1.44 -9.77
N LEU A 21 -2.39 0.80 -10.94
CA LEU A 21 -3.49 0.25 -11.73
C LEU A 21 -4.27 -0.82 -10.97
N LEU A 22 -3.58 -1.70 -10.25
CA LEU A 22 -4.23 -2.69 -9.37
C LEU A 22 -5.05 -2.01 -8.27
N ALA A 23 -4.49 -0.97 -7.63
CA ALA A 23 -5.19 -0.17 -6.62
C ALA A 23 -6.45 0.47 -7.20
N PHE A 24 -6.39 0.99 -8.43
CA PHE A 24 -7.55 1.54 -9.12
C PHE A 24 -8.68 0.52 -9.32
N PHE A 25 -8.35 -0.68 -9.79
CA PHE A 25 -9.37 -1.74 -9.95
C PHE A 25 -9.90 -2.21 -8.60
N PHE A 26 -9.04 -2.31 -7.60
CA PHE A 26 -9.46 -2.73 -6.27
C PHE A 26 -10.35 -1.69 -5.59
N ALA A 27 -10.04 -0.39 -5.72
CA ALA A 27 -10.89 0.69 -5.23
C ALA A 27 -12.30 0.61 -5.85
N HIS A 28 -12.42 0.29 -7.14
CA HIS A 28 -13.73 0.02 -7.74
C HIS A 28 -14.45 -1.17 -7.08
N VAL A 29 -13.76 -2.29 -6.84
CA VAL A 29 -14.34 -3.43 -6.13
C VAL A 29 -14.81 -3.01 -4.74
N GLU A 30 -13.99 -2.27 -4.00
CA GLU A 30 -14.29 -1.86 -2.64
C GLU A 30 -15.45 -0.86 -2.59
N VAL A 31 -15.55 0.07 -3.54
CA VAL A 31 -16.70 0.97 -3.68
C VAL A 31 -18.01 0.20 -3.90
N GLU A 32 -18.00 -0.83 -4.75
CA GLU A 32 -19.20 -1.64 -5.01
C GLU A 32 -19.66 -2.45 -3.78
N ILE A 33 -18.74 -2.92 -2.94
CA ILE A 33 -19.08 -3.72 -1.75
C ILE A 33 -19.35 -2.88 -0.49
N GLU A 34 -18.69 -1.73 -0.33
CA GLU A 34 -18.84 -0.88 0.87
C GLU A 34 -19.88 0.23 0.71
N GLY A 35 -20.08 0.71 -0.52
CA GLY A 35 -20.99 1.81 -0.82
C GLY A 35 -20.73 3.05 0.07
N PRO A 36 -21.76 3.63 0.71
CA PRO A 36 -21.63 4.86 1.49
C PRO A 36 -21.09 4.67 2.90
N HIS A 37 -20.85 3.43 3.35
CA HIS A 37 -20.56 3.16 4.75
C HIS A 37 -19.07 3.18 5.08
N GLY A 38 -18.23 2.77 4.13
CA GLY A 38 -16.78 2.70 4.28
C GLY A 38 -16.30 1.69 5.34
N TRP A 39 -15.02 1.33 5.26
CA TRP A 39 -14.30 0.57 6.28
C TRP A 39 -15.01 -0.73 6.71
N ALA A 40 -15.58 -1.41 5.71
CA ALA A 40 -16.36 -2.64 5.84
C ALA A 40 -17.49 -2.59 6.89
N THR A 41 -18.03 -1.40 7.19
CA THR A 41 -18.97 -1.22 8.32
C THR A 41 -20.28 -1.99 8.13
N SER A 42 -20.75 -2.13 6.89
CA SER A 42 -21.99 -2.85 6.54
C SER A 42 -21.76 -4.24 5.92
N LEU A 43 -20.50 -4.72 5.86
CA LEU A 43 -20.21 -6.04 5.32
C LEU A 43 -20.61 -7.14 6.31
N PRO A 44 -21.07 -8.32 5.85
CA PRO A 44 -21.47 -9.43 6.70
C PRO A 44 -20.25 -10.18 7.25
N THR A 45 -19.49 -9.52 8.11
CA THR A 45 -18.22 -10.02 8.64
C THR A 45 -18.10 -9.78 10.14
N TRP A 46 -17.26 -10.55 10.83
CA TRP A 46 -16.97 -10.33 12.24
C TRP A 46 -16.15 -9.05 12.43
N ARG A 47 -16.21 -8.48 13.63
CA ARG A 47 -15.55 -7.20 13.92
C ARG A 47 -15.01 -7.11 15.34
N ILE A 48 -13.82 -6.54 15.46
CA ILE A 48 -13.15 -6.20 16.72
C ILE A 48 -13.07 -4.67 16.76
N GLU A 49 -13.93 -4.06 17.56
CA GLU A 49 -14.02 -2.59 17.65
C GLU A 49 -12.93 -1.99 18.54
N ASN A 50 -12.60 -2.68 19.64
CA ASN A 50 -11.70 -2.16 20.67
C ASN A 50 -10.73 -3.25 21.11
N HIS A 51 -9.44 -3.01 20.92
CA HIS A 51 -8.36 -3.83 21.46
C HIS A 51 -7.07 -3.01 21.40
N TRP A 52 -6.23 -3.03 22.44
CA TRP A 52 -5.01 -2.20 22.51
C TRP A 52 -4.03 -2.46 21.35
N LEU A 53 -4.01 -3.68 20.81
CA LEU A 53 -3.23 -4.00 19.59
C LEU A 53 -3.72 -3.22 18.36
N LEU A 54 -5.00 -2.83 18.29
CA LEU A 54 -5.51 -2.00 17.20
C LEU A 54 -4.95 -0.59 17.29
N ASP A 55 -4.81 -0.05 18.50
CA ASP A 55 -4.20 1.27 18.70
C ASP A 55 -2.73 1.26 18.26
N LEU A 56 -2.01 0.17 18.56
CA LEU A 56 -0.59 0.04 18.24
C LEU A 56 -0.31 -0.30 16.76
N LEU A 57 -1.06 -1.22 16.17
CA LEU A 57 -0.76 -1.82 14.86
C LEU A 57 -1.76 -1.47 13.76
N TRP A 58 -2.93 -0.95 14.12
CA TRP A 58 -4.06 -0.73 13.21
C TRP A 58 -4.58 0.71 13.24
N GLY A 59 -3.79 1.65 13.77
CA GLY A 59 -4.13 3.08 13.84
C GLY A 59 -5.40 3.38 14.65
N GLY A 60 -5.77 2.51 15.59
CA GLY A 60 -7.00 2.63 16.39
C GLY A 60 -8.28 2.40 15.58
N ARG A 61 -8.18 1.77 14.41
CA ARG A 61 -9.32 1.45 13.55
C ARG A 61 -9.86 0.06 13.90
N PRO A 62 -11.18 -0.17 13.74
CA PRO A 62 -11.74 -1.50 13.92
C PRO A 62 -11.18 -2.50 12.91
N MET A 63 -10.79 -3.68 13.39
CA MET A 63 -10.43 -4.80 12.53
C MET A 63 -11.69 -5.58 12.19
N THR A 64 -11.94 -5.82 10.90
CA THR A 64 -13.05 -6.65 10.43
C THR A 64 -12.52 -7.93 9.81
N GLY A 65 -13.36 -8.95 9.66
CA GLY A 65 -12.95 -10.16 8.95
C GLY A 65 -12.62 -9.89 7.48
N TYR A 66 -13.25 -8.89 6.84
CA TYR A 66 -12.84 -8.41 5.52
C TYR A 66 -11.36 -7.98 5.52
N HIS A 67 -10.99 -7.08 6.44
CA HIS A 67 -9.61 -6.63 6.60
C HIS A 67 -8.65 -7.81 6.89
N ALA A 68 -9.03 -8.70 7.81
CA ALA A 68 -8.20 -9.84 8.20
C ALA A 68 -7.86 -10.78 7.04
N TRP A 69 -8.68 -10.84 5.99
CA TRP A 69 -8.42 -11.66 4.81
C TRP A 69 -7.83 -10.88 3.66
N VAL A 70 -8.28 -9.65 3.42
CA VAL A 70 -7.86 -8.89 2.24
C VAL A 70 -6.45 -8.34 2.37
N PHE A 71 -6.03 -7.89 3.56
CA PHE A 71 -4.66 -7.44 3.81
C PHE A 71 -3.61 -8.52 3.50
N PRO A 72 -3.69 -9.74 4.10
CA PRO A 72 -2.74 -10.80 3.76
C PRO A 72 -2.90 -11.28 2.32
N PHE A 73 -4.11 -11.29 1.75
CA PHE A 73 -4.30 -11.65 0.34
C PHE A 73 -3.49 -10.73 -0.60
N ILE A 74 -3.62 -9.41 -0.45
CA ILE A 74 -2.87 -8.43 -1.24
C ILE A 74 -1.36 -8.53 -0.97
N ALA A 75 -0.96 -8.72 0.29
CA ALA A 75 0.45 -8.94 0.62
C ALA A 75 0.99 -10.18 -0.11
N LEU A 76 0.30 -11.32 -0.04
CA LEU A 76 0.67 -12.55 -0.73
C LEU A 76 0.71 -12.37 -2.25
N PHE A 77 -0.25 -11.64 -2.82
CA PHE A 77 -0.29 -11.35 -4.25
C PHE A 77 0.96 -10.60 -4.72
N PHE A 78 1.40 -9.56 -4.00
CA PHE A 78 2.64 -8.86 -4.36
C PHE A 78 3.91 -9.68 -4.10
N HIS A 79 3.89 -10.64 -3.16
CA HIS A 79 5.00 -11.59 -2.97
C HIS A 79 5.00 -12.74 -3.97
N PHE A 80 3.86 -13.04 -4.62
CA PHE A 80 3.71 -14.18 -5.52
C PHE A 80 4.79 -14.25 -6.62
N PRO A 81 5.16 -13.15 -7.32
CA PRO A 81 6.25 -13.21 -8.30
C PRO A 81 7.59 -13.69 -7.72
N MET A 82 7.90 -13.38 -6.47
CA MET A 82 9.14 -13.83 -5.81
C MET A 82 9.11 -15.34 -5.56
N VAL A 83 7.96 -15.85 -5.08
CA VAL A 83 7.73 -17.28 -4.87
C VAL A 83 7.76 -18.02 -6.21
N PHE A 84 6.99 -17.54 -7.19
CA PHE A 84 6.84 -18.14 -8.51
C PHE A 84 8.16 -18.21 -9.29
N GLN A 85 9.01 -17.18 -9.17
CA GLN A 85 10.33 -17.16 -9.80
C GLN A 85 11.44 -17.80 -8.95
N GLY A 86 11.14 -18.25 -7.72
CA GLY A 86 12.14 -18.73 -6.77
C GLY A 86 13.23 -17.70 -6.45
N TYR A 87 12.92 -16.41 -6.55
CA TYR A 87 13.90 -15.33 -6.43
C TYR A 87 13.67 -14.49 -5.18
N TRP A 88 14.66 -14.51 -4.30
CA TRP A 88 14.64 -13.77 -3.04
C TRP A 88 15.86 -12.86 -2.94
N SER A 89 15.60 -11.56 -2.78
CA SER A 89 16.63 -10.59 -2.43
C SER A 89 16.03 -9.49 -1.58
N TRP A 90 16.83 -8.86 -0.72
CA TRP A 90 16.35 -7.75 0.10
C TRP A 90 15.79 -6.61 -0.76
N ARG A 91 16.35 -6.36 -1.96
CA ARG A 91 15.84 -5.32 -2.88
C ARG A 91 14.47 -5.66 -3.44
N ALA A 92 14.23 -6.95 -3.73
CA ALA A 92 12.92 -7.43 -4.14
C ALA A 92 11.91 -7.29 -2.99
N GLN A 93 12.30 -7.64 -1.76
CA GLN A 93 11.45 -7.45 -0.58
C GLN A 93 11.07 -5.99 -0.35
N VAL A 94 12.05 -5.09 -0.38
CA VAL A 94 11.81 -3.65 -0.26
C VAL A 94 10.87 -3.14 -1.36
N ARG A 95 11.02 -3.64 -2.60
CA ARG A 95 10.12 -3.29 -3.71
C ARG A 95 8.70 -3.80 -3.47
N VAL A 96 8.54 -5.03 -3.01
CA VAL A 96 7.23 -5.60 -2.70
C VAL A 96 6.53 -4.81 -1.59
N ILE A 97 7.24 -4.47 -0.51
CA ILE A 97 6.71 -3.62 0.56
C ILE A 97 6.31 -2.24 0.01
N ALA A 98 7.13 -1.64 -0.88
CA ALA A 98 6.79 -0.39 -1.54
C ALA A 98 5.51 -0.50 -2.39
N CYS A 99 5.31 -1.62 -3.10
CA CYS A 99 4.07 -1.89 -3.85
C CYS A 99 2.86 -2.03 -2.95
N VAL A 100 2.96 -2.78 -1.86
CA VAL A 100 1.85 -2.94 -0.89
C VAL A 100 1.47 -1.59 -0.30
N MET A 101 2.47 -0.78 0.06
CA MET A 101 2.25 0.55 0.62
C MET A 101 1.64 1.52 -0.41
N LEU A 102 2.14 1.51 -1.65
CA LEU A 102 1.53 2.27 -2.75
C LEU A 102 0.09 1.84 -2.99
N PHE A 103 -0.14 0.53 -3.01
CA PHE A 103 -1.45 -0.04 -3.26
C PHE A 103 -2.45 0.50 -2.25
N TRP A 104 -2.23 0.32 -0.95
CA TRP A 104 -3.21 0.75 0.07
C TRP A 104 -3.39 2.27 0.16
N VAL A 105 -2.32 3.06 -0.01
CA VAL A 105 -2.45 4.54 -0.01
C VAL A 105 -3.21 5.03 -1.26
N ALA A 106 -2.88 4.48 -2.43
CA ALA A 106 -3.54 4.87 -3.67
C ALA A 106 -4.98 4.38 -3.71
N GLU A 107 -5.23 3.16 -3.25
CA GLU A 107 -6.54 2.52 -3.20
C GLU A 107 -7.49 3.33 -2.29
N ASP A 108 -7.13 3.59 -1.03
CA ASP A 108 -7.94 4.39 -0.10
C ASP A 108 -8.23 5.80 -0.69
N GLY A 109 -7.23 6.45 -1.29
CA GLY A 109 -7.43 7.74 -1.96
C GLY A 109 -8.34 7.68 -3.19
N LEU A 110 -8.19 6.64 -4.00
CA LEU A 110 -9.03 6.38 -5.17
C LEU A 110 -10.45 6.02 -4.75
N TRP A 111 -10.63 5.30 -3.64
CA TRP A 111 -11.94 5.01 -3.07
C TRP A 111 -12.71 6.30 -2.83
N PHE A 112 -12.11 7.31 -2.19
CA PHE A 112 -12.79 8.60 -1.97
C PHE A 112 -13.03 9.38 -3.26
N ILE A 113 -12.13 9.30 -4.23
CA ILE A 113 -12.29 9.99 -5.53
C ILE A 113 -13.41 9.35 -6.36
N LEU A 114 -13.49 8.02 -6.36
CA LEU A 114 -14.37 7.24 -7.22
C LEU A 114 -15.74 6.98 -6.58
N ASN A 115 -15.84 6.99 -5.25
CA ASN A 115 -17.09 6.71 -4.54
C ASN A 115 -18.05 7.90 -4.65
N PRO A 116 -19.20 7.76 -5.33
CA PRO A 116 -20.17 8.84 -5.51
C PRO A 116 -20.82 9.30 -4.19
N ALA A 117 -20.81 8.46 -3.15
CA ALA A 117 -21.34 8.83 -1.84
C ALA A 117 -20.40 9.78 -1.07
N PHE A 118 -19.11 9.81 -1.41
CA PHE A 118 -18.10 10.64 -0.77
C PHE A 118 -17.64 11.77 -1.69
N GLY A 119 -16.80 11.43 -2.68
CA GLY A 119 -16.01 12.42 -3.40
C GLY A 119 -15.03 13.17 -2.49
N LEU A 120 -14.19 14.02 -3.10
CA LEU A 120 -13.26 14.87 -2.34
C LEU A 120 -13.97 15.88 -1.44
N ALA A 121 -15.24 16.21 -1.73
CA ALA A 121 -16.03 17.14 -0.93
C ALA A 121 -16.37 16.59 0.48
N ARG A 122 -16.39 15.26 0.65
CA ARG A 122 -16.63 14.60 1.93
C ARG A 122 -15.37 13.91 2.48
N PHE A 123 -14.20 14.20 1.91
CA PHE A 123 -12.93 13.73 2.44
C PHE A 123 -12.47 14.63 3.59
N THR A 124 -13.18 14.54 4.72
CA THR A 124 -12.95 15.34 5.92
C THR A 124 -13.04 14.47 7.19
N PRO A 125 -12.43 14.89 8.31
CA PRO A 125 -12.47 14.14 9.55
C PRO A 125 -13.88 13.80 10.05
N GLU A 126 -14.87 14.67 9.77
CA GLU A 126 -16.26 14.50 10.21
C GLU A 126 -16.98 13.39 9.44
N ASN A 127 -16.69 13.26 8.15
CA ASN A 127 -17.34 12.28 7.27
C ASN A 127 -16.59 10.94 7.26
N VAL A 128 -15.31 10.92 7.66
CA VAL A 128 -14.42 9.77 7.56
C VAL A 128 -13.87 9.41 8.95
N PRO A 129 -14.74 9.01 9.90
CA PRO A 129 -14.38 8.88 11.32
C PRO A 129 -13.42 7.71 11.62
N TRP A 130 -13.24 6.78 10.67
CA TRP A 130 -12.27 5.70 10.81
C TRP A 130 -10.82 6.18 10.62
N HIS A 131 -10.58 7.29 9.93
CA HIS A 131 -9.27 7.94 9.92
C HIS A 131 -9.14 8.84 11.16
N ARG A 132 -8.52 8.32 12.21
CA ARG A 132 -8.45 8.98 13.53
C ARG A 132 -7.58 10.23 13.57
N HIS A 133 -6.52 10.26 12.77
CA HIS A 133 -5.51 11.31 12.81
C HIS A 133 -5.36 11.96 11.44
N TRP A 134 -5.46 13.28 11.43
CA TRP A 134 -5.38 14.09 10.22
C TRP A 134 -4.25 15.10 10.36
N TRP A 135 -3.57 15.35 9.25
CA TRP A 135 -2.62 16.44 9.15
C TRP A 135 -2.89 17.23 7.87
N GLY A 136 -3.42 18.44 8.03
CA GLY A 136 -3.86 19.26 6.89
C GLY A 136 -5.05 18.61 6.16
N PRO A 137 -5.02 18.51 4.81
CA PRO A 137 -6.16 18.07 4.01
C PRO A 137 -6.35 16.55 3.92
N ALA A 138 -5.50 15.75 4.56
CA ALA A 138 -5.55 14.29 4.45
C ALA A 138 -5.18 13.60 5.79
N PRO A 139 -5.55 12.32 5.97
CA PRO A 139 -5.13 11.52 7.11
C PRO A 139 -3.60 11.46 7.22
N THR A 140 -3.08 11.46 8.44
CA THR A 140 -1.63 11.44 8.73
C THR A 140 -0.92 10.29 8.01
N ASP A 141 -1.60 9.15 7.91
CA ASP A 141 -1.12 7.93 7.27
C ASP A 141 -0.76 8.14 5.79
N TYR A 142 -1.45 9.02 5.07
CA TYR A 142 -1.16 9.32 3.67
C TYR A 142 0.22 9.96 3.51
N TRP A 143 0.55 10.89 4.41
CA TRP A 143 1.84 11.58 4.38
C TRP A 143 2.97 10.63 4.76
N VAL A 144 2.77 9.85 5.82
CA VAL A 144 3.79 8.91 6.33
C VAL A 144 4.03 7.79 5.32
N PHE A 145 2.98 7.08 4.92
CA PHE A 145 3.11 5.94 4.00
C PHE A 145 3.41 6.38 2.57
N GLY A 146 2.90 7.53 2.11
CA GLY A 146 3.27 8.09 0.81
C GLY A 146 4.77 8.42 0.74
N PHE A 147 5.30 9.08 1.77
CA PHE A 147 6.74 9.38 1.85
C PHE A 147 7.60 8.11 1.94
N LEU A 148 7.24 7.18 2.84
CA LEU A 148 7.95 5.91 2.99
C LEU A 148 7.91 5.09 1.69
N CYS A 149 6.79 5.07 0.97
CA CYS A 149 6.66 4.39 -0.31
C CYS A 149 7.70 4.90 -1.33
N ILE A 150 7.83 6.23 -1.47
CA ILE A 150 8.81 6.86 -2.36
C ILE A 150 10.23 6.45 -1.98
N LEU A 151 10.56 6.50 -0.67
CA LEU A 151 11.87 6.09 -0.17
C LEU A 151 12.17 4.63 -0.47
N LEU A 152 11.21 3.73 -0.27
CA LEU A 152 11.40 2.30 -0.51
C LEU A 152 11.56 1.99 -2.01
N PHE A 153 10.80 2.65 -2.90
CA PHE A 153 11.02 2.51 -4.33
C PHE A 153 12.42 2.98 -4.74
N ALA A 154 12.86 4.14 -4.24
CA ALA A 154 14.20 4.67 -4.49
C ALA A 154 15.28 3.70 -3.98
N LEU A 155 15.15 3.22 -2.74
CA LEU A 155 16.02 2.24 -2.10
C LEU A 155 16.11 0.94 -2.91
N SER A 156 14.98 0.45 -3.44
CA SER A 156 14.93 -0.75 -4.28
C SER A 156 15.66 -0.59 -5.62
N ALA A 157 15.75 0.65 -6.13
CA ALA A 157 16.34 0.97 -7.42
C ALA A 157 17.84 1.33 -7.36
N MET A 158 18.38 1.53 -6.15
CA MET A 158 19.77 1.93 -5.96
C MET A 158 20.76 0.90 -6.55
N PRO A 159 21.89 1.37 -7.15
CA PRO A 159 22.93 0.50 -7.65
C PRO A 159 23.44 -0.49 -6.59
N LYS A 160 23.94 -1.65 -7.03
CA LYS A 160 24.75 -2.49 -6.16
C LYS A 160 26.08 -1.76 -5.91
N SER A 161 26.52 -1.69 -4.65
CA SER A 161 27.87 -1.20 -4.35
C SER A 161 28.87 -2.02 -5.16
N ARG A 162 29.78 -1.36 -5.87
CA ARG A 162 30.93 -2.04 -6.47
C ARG A 162 31.80 -2.47 -5.31
N ALA A 163 31.91 -3.78 -5.07
CA ALA A 163 32.97 -4.29 -4.21
C ALA A 163 34.30 -3.78 -4.79
N THR A 164 35.04 -2.99 -4.02
CA THR A 164 36.43 -2.67 -4.32
C THR A 164 37.19 -3.98 -4.35
N ILE A 165 37.51 -4.47 -5.54
CA ILE A 165 38.42 -5.59 -5.71
C ILE A 165 39.78 -5.08 -5.21
N SER A 166 40.16 -5.47 -4.00
CA SER A 166 41.53 -5.25 -3.53
C SER A 166 42.45 -6.04 -4.45
N PRO A 167 43.52 -5.44 -5.00
CA PRO A 167 44.50 -6.20 -5.76
C PRO A 167 45.06 -7.28 -4.82
N LYS A 168 45.04 -8.55 -5.26
CA LYS A 168 45.85 -9.58 -4.63
C LYS A 168 47.31 -9.21 -4.93
N THR A 169 48.04 -8.78 -3.90
CA THR A 169 49.51 -8.64 -3.91
C THR A 169 50.16 -10.01 -3.85
#